data_AF-A0A942SXB6-F1
#
_entry.id   AF-A0A942SXB6-F1
#
_cell.length_a   1.000
_cell.length_b   1.000
_cell.length_c   1.000
_cell.angle_alpha   90.00
_cell.angle_beta   90.00
_cell.angle_gamma   90.00
#
_symmetry.space_group_name_H-M   'P 1'
#
loop_
_entity.id
_entity.type
_entity.pdbx_description
1 polymer ?
#
loop_
_entity_poly.entity_id
_entity_poly.type
_entity_poly.pdbx_seq_one_letter_code
_entity_poly.pdbx_strand_id
1 'polypeptide(L)'
;MTDEHDSPRPEDDAARLGLVVVGEAAALHSGDDAVLDASEENIRDTVDDLVDEPLTPRQEEVVERLAAAGGTLTAGLSGALAARSGSSVDDVLAGAARSVVWQQRLAAERDGVDDDHGEDDSLRTREDAGGQQDHREPGRPDDDGRGED
;
A
#
# COMPACT_ATOMS: atom_id res chain seq x y z
N MET A 1 5.19 27.55 1.34
CA MET A 1 5.26 26.26 0.64
C MET A 1 4.89 25.24 1.68
N THR A 2 3.60 24.97 1.79
CA THR A 2 3.07 23.86 2.59
C THR A 2 3.25 22.64 1.71
N ASP A 3 3.95 21.62 2.22
CA ASP A 3 4.07 20.34 1.54
C ASP A 3 2.67 19.78 1.30
N GLU A 4 2.27 19.73 0.03
CA GLU A 4 0.99 19.19 -0.43
C GLU A 4 1.06 17.65 -0.56
N HIS A 5 2.06 17.02 0.08
CA HIS A 5 2.41 15.61 -0.03
C HIS A 5 2.50 14.88 1.32
N ASP A 6 2.04 15.49 2.42
CA ASP A 6 2.14 14.88 3.77
C ASP A 6 0.96 13.94 4.11
N SER A 7 0.20 13.50 3.10
CA SER A 7 -0.81 12.46 3.28
C SER A 7 -0.14 11.08 3.27
N PRO A 8 -0.40 10.22 4.28
CA PRO A 8 0.09 8.85 4.30
C PRO A 8 -0.22 8.10 3.00
N ARG A 9 0.63 7.15 2.63
CA ARG A 9 0.40 6.35 1.44
C ARG A 9 -0.76 5.38 1.68
N PRO A 10 -1.61 5.09 0.67
CA PRO A 10 -2.71 4.13 0.82
C PRO A 10 -2.27 2.75 1.31
N GLU A 11 -1.05 2.31 0.95
CA GLU A 11 -0.46 1.06 1.41
C GLU A 11 -0.11 1.06 2.90
N ASP A 12 0.33 2.21 3.43
CA ASP A 12 0.62 2.38 4.86
C ASP A 12 -0.69 2.37 5.67
N ASP A 13 -1.73 3.00 5.14
CA ASP A 13 -3.07 2.99 5.73
C ASP A 13 -3.68 1.58 5.72
N ALA A 14 -3.54 0.87 4.60
CA ALA A 14 -3.98 -0.52 4.49
C ALA A 14 -3.23 -1.44 5.45
N ALA A 15 -1.93 -1.23 5.66
CA ALA A 15 -1.15 -1.97 6.63
C ALA A 15 -1.63 -1.68 8.06
N ARG A 16 -1.89 -0.40 8.38
CA ARG A 16 -2.41 0.03 9.68
C ARG A 16 -3.78 -0.61 9.97
N LEU A 17 -4.71 -0.53 9.02
CA LEU A 17 -6.02 -1.20 9.09
C LEU A 17 -5.90 -2.71 9.22
N GLY A 18 -4.98 -3.34 8.47
CA GLY A 18 -4.73 -4.78 8.54
C GLY A 18 -4.27 -5.23 9.92
N LEU A 19 -3.39 -4.45 10.58
CA LEU A 19 -2.93 -4.75 11.94
C LEU A 19 -4.04 -4.62 12.97
N VAL A 20 -4.90 -3.61 12.83
CA VAL A 20 -6.06 -3.42 13.70
C VAL A 20 -7.01 -4.62 13.62
N VAL A 21 -7.33 -5.10 12.41
CA VAL A 21 -8.20 -6.29 12.22
C VAL A 21 -7.57 -7.55 12.82
N VAL A 22 -6.24 -7.71 12.74
CA VAL A 22 -5.54 -8.82 13.41
C VAL A 22 -5.62 -8.68 14.94
N GLY A 23 -5.52 -7.46 15.47
CA GLY A 23 -5.72 -7.15 16.88
C GLY A 23 -7.13 -7.51 17.36
N GLU A 24 -8.16 -7.18 16.59
CA GLU A 24 -9.53 -7.53 16.90
C GLU A 24 -9.77 -9.04 16.88
N ALA A 25 -9.20 -9.75 15.91
CA ALA A 25 -9.25 -11.21 15.89
C ALA A 25 -8.57 -11.84 17.11
N ALA A 26 -7.48 -11.25 17.60
CA ALA A 26 -6.82 -11.67 18.83
C ALA A 26 -7.69 -11.37 20.06
N ALA A 27 -8.34 -10.20 20.11
CA ALA A 27 -9.29 -9.83 21.16
C ALA A 27 -10.46 -10.83 21.23
N LEU A 28 -11.09 -11.11 20.08
CA LEU A 28 -12.15 -12.12 19.94
C LEU A 28 -11.68 -13.51 20.37
N HIS A 29 -10.43 -13.88 20.04
CA HIS A 29 -9.87 -15.18 20.44
C HIS A 29 -9.65 -15.27 21.94
N SER A 30 -9.19 -14.19 22.58
CA SER A 30 -8.92 -14.13 24.02
C SER A 30 -10.18 -14.31 24.87
N GLY A 31 -11.34 -13.90 24.35
CA GLY A 31 -12.61 -13.92 25.06
C GLY A 31 -12.67 -12.94 26.24
N ASP A 32 -11.78 -11.95 26.28
CA ASP A 32 -11.77 -10.88 27.28
C ASP A 32 -12.55 -9.67 26.75
N ASP A 33 -13.73 -9.44 27.33
CA ASP A 33 -14.64 -8.35 26.93
C ASP A 33 -13.95 -6.97 27.03
N ALA A 34 -13.05 -6.75 28.00
CA ALA A 34 -12.34 -5.48 28.13
C ALA A 34 -11.31 -5.27 27.01
N VAL A 35 -10.72 -6.36 26.51
CA VAL A 35 -9.81 -6.32 25.35
C VAL A 35 -10.60 -6.11 24.06
N LEU A 36 -11.81 -6.68 23.98
CA LEU A 36 -12.71 -6.47 22.85
C LEU A 36 -13.16 -5.01 22.74
N ASP A 37 -13.66 -4.43 23.84
CA ASP A 37 -14.05 -3.01 23.89
C ASP A 37 -12.89 -2.09 23.50
N ALA A 38 -11.68 -2.36 24.01
CA ALA A 38 -10.48 -1.59 23.67
C ALA A 38 -10.09 -1.76 22.19
N SER A 39 -10.33 -2.93 21.61
CA SER A 39 -10.10 -3.16 20.18
C SER A 39 -11.09 -2.37 19.32
N GLU A 40 -12.37 -2.33 19.70
CA GLU A 40 -13.40 -1.55 19.00
C GLU A 40 -13.09 -0.05 19.03
N GLU A 41 -12.65 0.48 20.17
CA GLU A 41 -12.17 1.86 20.29
C GLU A 41 -10.96 2.11 19.38
N ASN A 42 -9.97 1.20 19.39
CA ASN A 42 -8.79 1.32 18.55
C ASN A 42 -9.10 1.34 17.04
N ILE A 43 -10.13 0.62 16.60
CA ILE A 43 -10.62 0.65 15.22
C ILE A 43 -11.17 2.03 14.88
N ARG A 44 -12.04 2.58 15.74
CA ARG A 44 -12.63 3.90 15.50
C ARG A 44 -11.55 4.97 15.43
N ASP A 45 -10.63 4.98 16.39
CA ASP A 45 -9.51 5.92 16.42
C ASP A 45 -8.62 5.79 15.19
N THR A 46 -8.30 4.55 14.79
CA THR A 46 -7.47 4.33 13.59
C THR A 46 -8.17 4.80 12.33
N VAL A 47 -9.49 4.58 12.18
CA VAL A 47 -10.20 5.04 10.99
C VAL A 47 -10.37 6.56 11.00
N ASP A 48 -10.61 7.17 12.16
CA ASP A 48 -10.71 8.64 12.31
C ASP A 48 -9.40 9.33 11.92
N ASP A 49 -8.25 8.76 12.30
CA ASP A 49 -6.91 9.22 11.89
C ASP A 49 -6.67 9.14 10.37
N LEU A 50 -7.42 8.30 9.65
CA LEU A 50 -7.21 8.00 8.23
C LEU A 50 -8.18 8.75 7.30
N VAL A 51 -9.15 9.49 7.85
CA VAL A 51 -10.13 10.24 7.06
C VAL A 51 -9.87 11.74 7.13
N ASP A 52 -10.01 12.43 6.00
CA ASP A 52 -9.79 13.88 5.92
C ASP A 52 -10.87 14.70 6.65
N GLU A 53 -12.09 14.14 6.74
CA GLU A 53 -13.23 14.73 7.43
C GLU A 53 -13.79 13.73 8.45
N PRO A 54 -14.29 14.20 9.61
CA PRO A 54 -14.91 13.32 10.59
C PRO A 54 -16.02 12.50 9.97
N LEU A 55 -16.09 11.21 10.35
CA LEU A 55 -17.14 10.32 9.87
C LEU A 55 -18.52 10.86 10.27
N THR A 56 -19.49 10.71 9.37
CA THR A 56 -20.89 10.87 9.76
C THR A 56 -21.31 9.72 10.69
N PRO A 57 -22.31 9.89 11.57
CA PRO A 57 -22.75 8.83 12.49
C PRO A 57 -23.12 7.51 11.79
N ARG A 58 -23.63 7.60 10.56
CA ARG A 58 -23.95 6.42 9.76
C ARG A 58 -22.70 5.70 9.24
N GLN A 59 -21.64 6.44 8.93
CA GLN A 59 -20.38 5.85 8.48
C GLN A 59 -19.66 5.17 9.64
N GLU A 60 -19.68 5.76 10.84
CA GLU A 60 -19.14 5.13 12.07
C GLU A 60 -19.79 3.76 12.32
N GLU A 61 -21.13 3.68 12.27
CA GLU A 61 -21.87 2.41 12.43
C GLU A 61 -21.51 1.38 11.34
N VAL A 62 -21.21 1.83 10.12
CA VAL A 62 -20.77 0.94 9.03
C VAL A 62 -19.35 0.43 9.29
N VAL A 63 -18.44 1.30 9.70
CA VAL A 63 -17.05 0.95 10.02
C VAL A 63 -17.00 -0.07 11.16
N GLU A 64 -17.75 0.16 12.24
CA GLU A 64 -17.86 -0.76 13.37
C GLU A 64 -18.34 -2.15 12.93
N ARG A 65 -19.38 -2.22 12.09
CA ARG A 65 -19.87 -3.50 11.54
C ARG A 65 -18.86 -4.19 10.63
N LEU A 66 -18.13 -3.42 9.81
CA LEU A 66 -17.11 -3.96 8.91
C LEU A 66 -15.93 -4.51 9.71
N ALA A 67 -15.53 -3.84 10.77
CA ALA A 67 -14.47 -4.30 11.65
C ALA A 67 -14.87 -5.59 12.38
N ALA A 68 -16.03 -5.61 13.03
CA ALA A 68 -16.57 -6.82 13.66
C ALA A 68 -16.65 -8.02 12.69
N ALA A 69 -17.08 -7.77 11.45
CA ALA A 69 -17.09 -8.79 10.41
C ALA A 69 -15.67 -9.23 10.01
N GLY A 70 -14.75 -8.29 9.85
CA GLY A 70 -13.33 -8.53 9.52
C GLY A 70 -12.60 -9.30 10.61
N GLY A 71 -12.76 -8.91 11.87
CA GLY A 71 -12.25 -9.61 13.05
C GLY A 71 -12.79 -11.03 13.14
N THR A 72 -14.10 -11.22 12.94
CA THR A 72 -14.73 -12.55 12.94
C THR A 72 -14.18 -13.45 11.83
N LEU A 73 -14.05 -12.93 10.60
CA LEU A 73 -13.47 -13.67 9.48
C LEU A 73 -12.02 -14.05 9.77
N THR A 74 -11.22 -13.12 10.28
CA THR A 74 -9.81 -13.32 10.60
C THR A 74 -9.64 -14.34 11.74
N ALA A 75 -10.44 -14.25 12.79
CA ALA A 75 -10.45 -15.22 13.89
C ALA A 75 -10.86 -16.63 13.40
N GLY A 76 -11.91 -16.72 12.59
CA GLY A 76 -12.38 -17.99 12.01
C GLY A 76 -11.37 -18.65 11.08
N LEU A 77 -10.76 -17.87 10.17
CA LEU A 77 -9.71 -18.35 9.28
C LEU A 77 -8.44 -18.73 10.04
N SER A 78 -8.07 -17.97 11.06
CA SER A 78 -6.91 -18.27 11.91
C SER A 78 -7.13 -19.56 12.70
N GLY A 79 -8.33 -19.76 13.24
CA GLY A 79 -8.74 -21.01 13.88
C GLY A 79 -8.68 -22.21 12.94
N ALA A 80 -9.22 -22.07 11.72
CA ALA A 80 -9.17 -23.13 10.70
C ALA A 80 -7.73 -23.46 10.27
N LEU A 81 -6.88 -22.45 10.10
CA LEU A 81 -5.49 -22.62 9.74
C LEU A 81 -4.69 -23.29 10.86
N ALA A 82 -4.84 -22.82 12.10
CA ALA A 82 -4.22 -23.39 13.29
C ALA A 82 -4.55 -24.89 13.44
N ALA A 83 -5.84 -25.25 13.29
CA ALA A 83 -6.28 -26.65 13.32
C ALA A 83 -5.65 -27.49 12.19
N ARG A 84 -5.46 -26.93 11.00
CA ARG A 84 -4.86 -27.62 9.85
C ARG A 84 -3.34 -27.76 9.97
N SER A 85 -2.65 -26.78 10.54
CA SER A 85 -1.19 -26.76 10.66
C SER A 85 -0.66 -27.37 11.96
N GLY A 86 -1.54 -27.62 12.94
CA GLY A 86 -1.14 -28.03 14.29
C GLY A 86 -0.43 -26.91 15.07
N SER A 87 -0.72 -25.66 14.74
CA SER A 87 -0.19 -24.46 15.41
C SER A 87 -1.23 -23.85 16.34
N SER A 88 -0.82 -22.93 17.22
CA SER A 88 -1.77 -22.14 18.01
C SER A 88 -2.40 -21.03 17.15
N VAL A 89 -3.59 -20.55 17.54
CA VAL A 89 -4.22 -19.38 16.90
C VAL A 89 -3.36 -18.13 17.12
N ASP A 90 -2.77 -17.97 18.30
CA ASP A 90 -1.85 -16.87 18.62
C ASP A 90 -0.63 -16.85 17.68
N ASP A 91 -0.03 -18.00 17.37
CA ASP A 91 1.09 -18.09 16.42
C ASP A 91 0.68 -17.68 15.00
N VAL A 92 -0.53 -18.05 14.59
CA VAL A 92 -1.08 -17.72 13.28
C VAL A 92 -1.34 -16.22 13.17
N LEU A 93 -1.99 -15.63 14.17
CA LEU A 93 -2.28 -14.19 14.23
C LEU A 93 -0.98 -13.37 14.30
N ALA A 94 -0.01 -13.79 15.12
CA ALA A 94 1.30 -13.15 15.18
C ALA A 94 2.08 -13.27 13.86
N GLY A 95 1.92 -14.39 13.13
CA GLY A 95 2.45 -14.57 11.79
C GLY A 95 1.78 -13.65 10.75
N ALA A 96 0.46 -13.47 10.84
CA ALA A 96 -0.28 -12.54 10.00
C ALA A 96 0.18 -11.10 10.23
N ALA A 97 0.29 -10.64 11.48
CA ALA A 97 0.80 -9.31 11.81
C ALA A 97 2.22 -9.08 11.26
N ARG A 98 3.13 -10.05 11.45
CA ARG A 98 4.48 -9.98 10.87
C ARG A 98 4.47 -9.89 9.35
N SER A 99 3.54 -10.57 8.69
CA SER A 99 3.40 -10.54 7.23
C SER A 99 2.92 -9.18 6.73
N VAL A 100 1.98 -8.54 7.44
CA VAL A 100 1.51 -7.18 7.12
C VAL A 100 2.67 -6.17 7.19
N VAL A 101 3.42 -6.16 8.29
CA VAL A 101 4.60 -5.28 8.46
C VAL A 101 5.66 -5.56 7.39
N TRP A 102 5.88 -6.82 7.06
CA TRP A 102 6.82 -7.20 6.00
C TRP A 102 6.37 -6.70 4.62
N GLN A 103 5.08 -6.82 4.29
CA GLN A 103 4.53 -6.32 3.02
C GLN A 103 4.62 -4.79 2.94
N GLN A 104 4.33 -4.08 4.02
CA GLN A 104 4.49 -2.63 4.10
C GLN A 104 5.94 -2.22 3.82
N ARG A 105 6.89 -2.92 4.44
CA ARG A 105 8.32 -2.68 4.20
C ARG A 105 8.73 -2.92 2.75
N LEU A 106 8.26 -4.01 2.13
CA LEU A 106 8.54 -4.30 0.72
C LEU A 106 7.95 -3.24 -0.22
N ALA A 107 6.77 -2.71 0.10
CA ALA A 107 6.18 -1.62 -0.67
C ALA A 107 7.03 -0.35 -0.58
N ALA A 108 7.49 0.01 0.63
CA ALA A 108 8.41 1.14 0.82
C ALA A 108 9.75 0.98 0.08
N GLU A 109 10.32 -0.23 0.05
CA GLU A 109 11.58 -0.50 -0.63
C GLU A 109 11.46 -0.43 -2.17
N ARG A 110 10.29 -0.77 -2.75
CA ARG A 110 10.07 -0.70 -4.19
C ARG A 110 10.01 0.73 -4.70
N ASP A 111 9.30 1.59 -3.99
CA ASP A 111 9.07 2.96 -4.44
C ASP A 111 10.34 3.83 -4.27
N GLY A 112 11.18 3.54 -3.27
CA GLY A 112 12.47 4.22 -3.09
C GLY A 112 13.51 3.95 -4.20
N VAL A 113 13.26 2.98 -5.08
CA VAL A 113 14.09 2.73 -6.28
C VAL A 113 13.65 3.59 -7.47
N ASP A 114 12.39 4.07 -7.50
CA ASP A 114 11.87 4.91 -8.57
C ASP A 114 12.22 6.41 -8.39
N ASP A 115 12.51 6.86 -7.15
CA ASP A 115 12.93 8.25 -6.85
C ASP A 115 14.42 8.55 -7.18
N ASP A 116 15.27 7.54 -7.40
CA ASP A 116 16.72 7.71 -7.68
C ASP A 116 17.06 7.96 -9.17
N HIS A 117 16.05 8.26 -10.02
CA HIS A 117 16.24 8.51 -11.46
C HIS A 117 15.81 9.91 -11.93
N GLY A 118 15.71 10.88 -11.01
CA GLY A 118 15.24 12.25 -11.29
C GLY A 118 16.31 13.34 -11.48
N GLU A 119 17.61 13.08 -11.30
CA GLU A 119 18.63 14.14 -11.25
C GLU A 119 19.87 13.88 -12.13
N ASP A 120 19.74 13.78 -13.46
CA ASP A 120 20.85 14.16 -14.38
C ASP A 120 20.41 14.38 -15.84
N ASP A 121 19.57 15.37 -16.13
CA ASP A 121 19.49 15.91 -17.51
C ASP A 121 19.13 17.40 -17.59
N SER A 122 19.77 18.22 -16.75
CA SER A 122 19.57 19.69 -16.79
C SER A 122 20.86 20.49 -17.01
N LEU A 123 21.93 19.88 -17.54
CA LEU A 123 23.16 20.61 -17.86
C LEU A 123 23.85 20.11 -19.15
N ARG A 124 23.17 20.20 -20.30
CA ARG A 124 23.86 20.23 -21.61
C ARG A 124 23.36 21.35 -22.52
N THR A 125 24.04 22.49 -22.36
CA THR A 125 24.46 23.40 -23.43
C THR A 125 23.36 24.16 -24.19
N ARG A 126 22.92 25.27 -23.60
CA ARG A 126 22.65 26.49 -24.38
C ARG A 126 23.94 27.30 -24.42
N GLU A 127 24.58 27.34 -25.60
CA GLU A 127 25.45 28.41 -26.11
C GLU A 127 26.25 27.85 -27.29
N ASP A 128 25.74 27.99 -28.51
CA ASP A 128 26.47 28.75 -29.52
C ASP A 128 25.55 29.13 -30.68
N ALA A 129 25.69 30.38 -31.12
CA ALA A 129 24.92 30.99 -32.19
C ALA A 129 25.80 31.10 -33.45
N GLY A 130 25.27 30.65 -34.59
CA GLY A 130 25.68 31.14 -35.91
C GLY A 130 26.10 30.05 -36.90
N GLY A 131 25.46 30.03 -38.07
CA GLY A 131 25.95 29.25 -39.20
C GLY A 131 24.92 28.86 -40.25
N GLN A 132 24.49 29.84 -41.05
CA GLN A 132 24.23 29.77 -42.49
C GLN A 132 23.71 28.46 -43.13
N GLN A 133 22.52 28.62 -43.72
CA GLN A 133 21.97 27.96 -44.91
C GLN A 133 22.96 27.12 -45.74
N ASP A 134 22.62 25.87 -46.03
CA ASP A 134 22.91 25.33 -47.36
C ASP A 134 21.82 24.35 -47.82
N HIS A 135 21.39 24.56 -49.06
CA HIS A 135 20.44 23.75 -49.79
C HIS A 135 21.06 22.42 -50.18
N ARG A 136 20.32 21.31 -50.04
CA ARG A 136 20.14 20.26 -51.08
C ARG A 136 19.35 19.07 -50.55
N GLU A 137 18.15 18.88 -51.10
CA GLU A 137 17.71 17.52 -51.46
C GLU A 137 18.69 16.95 -52.50
N PRO A 138 19.00 15.65 -52.46
CA PRO A 138 18.27 14.76 -53.37
C PRO A 138 18.07 13.32 -52.86
N GLY A 139 16.99 12.69 -53.35
CA GLY A 139 17.07 11.31 -53.85
C GLY A 139 16.71 10.18 -52.88
N ARG A 140 15.45 9.75 -52.92
CA ARG A 140 15.10 8.31 -52.98
C ARG A 140 15.60 7.76 -54.34
N PRO A 141 15.93 6.46 -54.54
CA PRO A 141 15.06 5.35 -54.12
C PRO A 141 15.69 3.97 -53.82
N ASP A 142 14.81 3.07 -53.36
CA ASP A 142 14.73 1.60 -53.46
C ASP A 142 15.84 0.66 -52.95
N ASP A 143 15.40 -0.41 -52.28
CA ASP A 143 15.52 -1.81 -52.74
C ASP A 143 16.05 -2.85 -51.72
N ASP A 144 15.12 -3.75 -51.38
CA ASP A 144 15.23 -5.21 -51.24
C ASP A 144 16.07 -5.94 -50.17
N GLY A 145 15.37 -6.89 -49.50
CA GLY A 145 15.89 -8.22 -49.24
C GLY A 145 15.90 -8.69 -47.78
N ARG A 146 14.76 -9.14 -47.23
CA ARG A 146 14.75 -9.92 -45.97
C ARG A 146 13.81 -11.11 -46.05
N GLY A 147 14.39 -12.32 -45.96
CA GLY A 147 13.68 -13.55 -45.56
C GLY A 147 13.96 -14.74 -46.46
N GLU A 148 15.01 -15.50 -46.15
CA GLU A 148 15.07 -16.93 -46.51
C GLU A 148 14.68 -17.74 -45.26
N ASP A 149 13.83 -18.74 -45.47
CA ASP A 149 13.38 -19.78 -44.54
C ASP A 149 14.48 -20.80 -44.19
#